data_AF-A0AAQ3B4H8-F1
#
_entry.id   AF-A0AAQ3B4H8-F1
#
_cell.length_a   1.000
_cell.length_b   1.000
_cell.length_c   1.000
_cell.angle_alpha   90.00
_cell.angle_beta   90.00
_cell.angle_gamma   90.00
#
_symmetry.space_group_name_H-M   'P 1'
#
loop_
_entity.id
_entity.type
_entity.pdbx_description
1 polymer ?
#
loop_
_entity_poly.entity_id
_entity_poly.type
_entity_poly.pdbx_seq_one_letter_code
_entity_poly.pdbx_strand_id
1 'polypeptide(L)' 'MVKKALEIGGKMAKLQGFDLPQSPQPLRVKAIYLFLVDAKQITPLPESKLDGASIKHRLAVWIHSALPDNDPLK' A
#
# COMPACT_ATOMS: atom_id res chain seq x y z
N MET A 1 11.15 -0.30 -1.64
CA MET A 1 9.79 -0.65 -2.12
C MET A 1 8.68 -0.24 -1.14
N VAL A 2 8.53 -0.83 0.06
CA VAL A 2 7.38 -0.52 0.95
C VAL A 2 7.24 0.97 1.32
N LYS A 3 8.34 1.67 1.67
CA LYS A 3 8.28 3.12 1.94
C LYS A 3 7.68 3.92 0.77
N LYS A 4 8.03 3.56 -0.47
CA LYS A 4 7.50 4.19 -1.68
C LYS A 4 6.02 3.85 -1.88
N ALA A 5 5.63 2.61 -1.59
CA ALA A 5 4.23 2.21 -1.59
C ALA A 5 3.39 3.05 -0.61
N LEU A 6 3.92 3.33 0.61
CA LEU A 6 3.25 4.17 1.59
C LEU A 6 3.15 5.64 1.15
N GLU A 7 4.14 6.14 0.42
CA GLU A 7 4.14 7.49 -0.13
C GLU A 7 3.08 7.64 -1.23
N ILE A 8 3.12 6.77 -2.24
CA ILE A 8 2.18 6.81 -3.37
C ILE A 8 0.77 6.47 -2.92
N GLY A 9 0.60 5.41 -2.12
CA GLY A 9 -0.70 5.03 -1.55
C GLY A 9 -1.32 6.15 -0.71
N GLY A 10 -0.51 6.85 0.09
CA GLY A 10 -0.98 8.00 0.86
C GLY A 10 -1.39 9.19 -0.01
N LYS A 11 -0.61 9.49 -1.08
CA LYS A 11 -0.97 10.54 -2.06
C LYS A 11 -2.28 10.21 -2.77
N MET A 12 -2.45 8.96 -3.21
CA MET A 12 -3.68 8.52 -3.87
C MET A 12 -4.89 8.59 -2.94
N ALA A 13 -4.74 8.14 -1.68
CA ALA A 13 -5.80 8.25 -0.67
C ALA A 13 -6.23 9.71 -0.49
N LYS A 14 -5.27 10.63 -0.37
CA LYS A 14 -5.54 12.08 -0.28
C LYS A 14 -6.27 12.63 -1.49
N LEU A 15 -5.90 12.22 -2.70
CA LEU A 15 -6.58 12.63 -3.94
C LEU A 15 -8.04 12.11 -4.01
N GLN A 16 -8.32 10.99 -3.33
CA GLN A 16 -9.68 10.45 -3.19
C GLN A 16 -10.44 11.00 -1.97
N GLY A 17 -9.89 12.02 -1.28
CA GLY A 17 -10.54 12.66 -0.14
C GLY A 17 -10.30 11.99 1.21
N PHE A 18 -9.44 10.96 1.28
CA PHE A 18 -9.05 10.34 2.55
C PHE A 18 -7.83 11.03 3.16
N ASP A 19 -7.95 11.51 4.38
CA ASP A 19 -6.79 11.98 5.16
C ASP A 19 -6.32 10.87 6.10
N LEU A 20 -5.28 10.15 5.67
CA LEU A 20 -4.70 9.07 6.47
C LEU A 20 -3.84 9.67 7.58
N PRO A 21 -4.08 9.33 8.86
CA PRO A 21 -3.35 9.92 9.97
C PRO A 21 -1.84 9.59 9.91
N GLN A 22 -1.02 10.51 10.41
CA GLN A 22 0.41 10.30 10.67
C GLN A 22 0.58 9.37 11.88
N SER A 23 0.19 8.11 11.71
CA SER A 23 0.27 7.07 12.73
C SER A 23 1.60 6.31 12.67
N PRO A 24 1.96 5.55 13.72
CA PRO A 24 3.09 4.63 13.68
C PRO A 24 3.04 3.72 12.46
N GLN A 25 4.22 3.39 11.93
CA GLN A 25 4.37 2.71 10.64
C GLN A 25 3.49 1.46 10.46
N PRO A 26 3.29 0.57 11.46
CA PRO A 26 2.42 -0.60 11.30
C PRO A 26 0.95 -0.23 11.00
N LEU A 27 0.42 0.79 11.65
CA LEU A 27 -0.96 1.22 11.46
C LEU A 27 -1.14 1.87 10.08
N ARG A 28 -0.17 2.69 9.67
CA ARG A 28 -0.15 3.31 8.34
C ARG A 28 -0.05 2.27 7.21
N VAL A 29 0.75 1.22 7.40
CA VAL A 29 0.86 0.09 6.46
C VAL A 29 -0.49 -0.59 6.26
N LYS A 30 -1.20 -0.90 7.35
CA LYS A 30 -2.52 -1.54 7.28
C LYS A 30 -3.56 -0.61 6.64
N ALA A 31 -3.59 0.66 7.01
CA ALA A 31 -4.52 1.65 6.45
C ALA A 31 -4.36 1.78 4.92
N ILE A 32 -3.13 1.89 4.44
CA ILE A 32 -2.85 1.98 2.99
C ILE A 32 -3.21 0.68 2.28
N TYR A 33 -2.92 -0.48 2.87
CA TYR A 33 -3.35 -1.76 2.29
C TYR A 33 -4.87 -1.85 2.14
N LEU A 34 -5.64 -1.49 3.18
CA LEU A 34 -7.10 -1.52 3.13
C LEU A 34 -7.65 -0.57 2.06
N PHE A 35 -7.10 0.65 2.00
CA PHE A 35 -7.44 1.62 0.95
C PHE A 35 -7.19 1.04 -0.46
N LEU A 36 -6.04 0.39 -0.69
CA LEU A 36 -5.72 -0.19 -2.01
C LEU A 36 -6.58 -1.41 -2.35
N VAL A 37 -7.04 -2.18 -1.35
CA VAL A 37 -8.01 -3.25 -1.55
C VAL A 37 -9.37 -2.67 -1.96
N ASP A 38 -9.85 -1.64 -1.27
CA ASP A 38 -11.09 -0.94 -1.59
C ASP A 38 -11.06 -0.31 -2.99
N ALA A 39 -9.93 0.33 -3.33
CA ALA A 39 -9.65 0.88 -4.66
C ALA A 39 -9.39 -0.19 -5.75
N LYS A 40 -9.53 -1.49 -5.42
CA LYS A 40 -9.30 -2.64 -6.32
C LYS A 40 -7.90 -2.69 -6.96
N GLN A 41 -6.92 -2.06 -6.32
CA GLN A 41 -5.51 -2.08 -6.74
C GLN A 41 -4.78 -3.32 -6.22
N ILE A 42 -5.26 -3.93 -5.14
CA ILE A 42 -4.68 -5.13 -4.52
C ILE A 42 -5.80 -6.13 -4.22
N THR A 43 -5.57 -7.40 -4.54
CA THR A 43 -6.45 -8.49 -4.11
C THR A 43 -6.33 -8.72 -2.60
N PRO A 44 -7.45 -8.81 -1.85
CA PRO A 44 -7.40 -9.04 -0.41
C PRO A 44 -6.70 -10.35 -0.07
N LEU A 45 -5.85 -10.30 0.95
CA LEU A 45 -5.28 -11.46 1.62
C LEU A 45 -6.38 -12.20 2.40
N PRO A 46 -6.31 -13.55 2.45
CA PRO A 46 -7.16 -14.31 3.36
C PRO A 46 -6.81 -13.97 4.82
N GLU A 47 -7.77 -14.16 5.74
CA GLU A 47 -7.60 -13.82 7.16
C GLU A 47 -6.37 -14.49 7.80
N SER A 48 -6.08 -15.74 7.42
CA SER A 48 -4.91 -16.51 7.87
C SER A 48 -3.56 -15.93 7.45
N LYS A 49 -3.55 -14.96 6.53
CA LYS A 49 -2.37 -14.25 6.02
C LYS A 49 -2.46 -12.74 6.24
N LEU A 50 -3.38 -12.26 7.07
CA LEU A 50 -3.52 -10.83 7.37
C LEU A 50 -2.51 -10.38 8.44
N ASP A 51 -1.25 -10.74 8.26
CA ASP A 51 -0.14 -10.37 9.12
C ASP A 51 0.71 -9.24 8.51
N GLY A 52 1.55 -8.61 9.34
CA GLY A 52 2.36 -7.47 8.93
C GLY A 52 3.37 -7.76 7.83
N ALA A 53 3.91 -8.98 7.73
CA ALA A 53 4.88 -9.34 6.69
C ALA A 53 4.17 -9.55 5.34
N SER A 54 3.05 -10.28 5.36
CA SER A 54 2.21 -10.52 4.18
C SER A 54 1.67 -9.21 3.58
N ILE A 55 1.19 -8.29 4.42
CA ILE A 55 0.73 -6.96 3.96
C ILE A 55 1.87 -6.17 3.31
N LYS A 56 3.06 -6.12 3.95
CA LYS A 56 4.23 -5.43 3.38
C LYS A 56 4.64 -6.02 2.04
N HIS A 57 4.59 -7.34 1.90
CA HIS A 57 4.88 -8.02 0.64
C HIS A 57 3.89 -7.61 -0.47
N ARG A 58 2.58 -7.62 -0.19
CA ARG A 58 1.55 -7.15 -1.15
C ARG A 58 1.79 -5.71 -1.60
N LEU A 59 2.09 -4.81 -0.67
CA LEU A 59 2.41 -3.42 -0.98
C LEU A 59 3.67 -3.29 -1.86
N ALA A 60 4.68 -4.13 -1.63
CA ALA A 60 5.91 -4.15 -2.43
C ALA A 60 5.64 -4.61 -3.88
N VAL A 61 4.86 -5.69 -4.06
CA VAL A 61 4.46 -6.18 -5.38
C VAL A 61 3.59 -5.16 -6.12
N TRP A 62 2.65 -4.53 -5.41
CA TRP A 62 1.80 -3.50 -5.99
C TRP A 62 2.62 -2.31 -6.49
N ILE A 63 3.53 -1.77 -5.68
CA ILE A 63 4.30 -0.59 -6.10
C ILE A 63 5.23 -0.93 -7.26
N HIS A 64 5.86 -2.11 -7.27
CA HIS A 64 6.67 -2.55 -8.41
C HIS A 64 5.84 -2.59 -9.71
N SER A 65 4.58 -3.03 -9.63
CA SER A 65 3.67 -3.07 -10.79
C SER A 65 3.16 -1.69 -11.20
N ALA A 66 2.99 -0.78 -10.23
CA ALA A 66 2.47 0.57 -10.46
C ALA A 66 3.53 1.56 -10.96
N LEU A 67 4.82 1.26 -10.78
CA LEU A 67 5.91 2.11 -11.27
C LEU A 67 6.13 1.89 -12.78
N PRO A 68 6.48 2.95 -13.54
CA PRO A 68 6.85 2.83 -14.95
C PRO A 68 8.14 2.01 -15.10
N ASP A 69 8.32 1.36 -16.27
CA ASP A 69 9.42 0.39 -16.50
C ASP A 69 10.83 0.97 -16.35
N ASN A 70 10.96 2.30 -16.39
CA ASN A 70 12.23 3.01 -16.28
C ASN A 70 12.49 3.59 -14.88
N ASP A 71 11.71 3.19 -13.86
CA ASP A 71 11.91 3.65 -12.48
C ASP A 71 13.02 2.82 -11.79
N PRO A 72 14.02 3.45 -11.14
CA PRO A 72 15.13 2.75 -10.49
C PRO A 72 14.71 1.89 -9.29
N LEU A 73 13.46 1.99 -8.84
CA LEU A 73 12.88 1.18 -7.77
C LEU A 73 11.90 0.10 -8.28
N LYS A 74 11.74 -0.04 -9.60
CA LYS A 74 11.09 -1.19 -10.21
C LYS A 74 12.05 -2.37 -10.18
#